data_AF-A0A1A0VE82-F1
#
_entry.id   AF-A0A1A0VE82-F1
#
_cell.length_a   1.000
_cell.length_b   1.000
_cell.length_c   1.000
_cell.angle_alpha   90.00
_cell.angle_beta   90.00
_cell.angle_gamma   90.00
#
_symmetry.space_group_name_H-M   'P 1'
#
loop_
_entity.id
_entity.type
_entity.pdbx_description
1 polymer ?
#
loop_
_entity_poly.entity_id
_entity_poly.type
_entity_poly.pdbx_seq_one_letter_code
_entity_poly.pdbx_strand_id
1 'polypeptide(L)'
;LALSFPLYSHLAFSGANRTTVANAMAVQATIAYFLGIFAALLPIPSLRNWTRFQRVQAVVLPFVICSYTTHLTWELGWIILHKAIPAARNAAWAYPWWNYIDGGDVRYLHAEPSFMMIEVLSVINACVGVTGLILLFRSKFTNNKGTLLVMSTAVTHTVLTWYYYGTEILNGFGSVNTASFMDFGVKFILLNAPWLIGPWFVLLWGYQLLKRQFANEAVSLGSV
;
A
#
# COMPACT_ATOMS: atom_id res chain seq x y z
N LEU A 1 1.33 11.28 6.72
CA LEU A 1 0.83 10.74 5.44
C LEU A 1 -0.40 11.48 4.93
N ALA A 2 -1.47 11.68 5.71
CA ALA A 2 -2.67 12.38 5.22
C ALA A 2 -2.40 13.81 4.69
N LEU A 3 -1.48 14.55 5.31
CA LEU A 3 -1.13 15.92 4.91
C LEU A 3 0.11 16.01 3.99
N SER A 4 0.80 14.91 3.71
CA SER A 4 2.07 14.99 2.95
C SER A 4 1.84 15.47 1.53
N PHE A 5 0.83 14.97 0.82
CA PHE A 5 0.57 15.42 -0.56
C PHE A 5 0.29 16.93 -0.65
N PRO A 6 -0.65 17.54 0.09
CA PRO A 6 -0.85 18.98 0.05
C PRO A 6 0.38 19.79 0.45
N LEU A 7 1.11 19.36 1.49
CA LEU A 7 2.30 20.06 1.99
C LEU A 7 3.43 20.05 0.94
N TYR A 8 3.77 18.88 0.38
CA TYR A 8 4.83 18.78 -0.61
C TYR A 8 4.42 19.39 -1.95
N SER A 9 3.14 19.32 -2.33
CA SER A 9 2.61 20.11 -3.45
C SER A 9 2.81 21.59 -3.21
N HIS A 10 2.50 22.12 -2.03
CA HIS A 10 2.76 23.53 -1.74
C HIS A 10 4.25 23.86 -1.86
N LEU A 11 5.13 23.08 -1.23
CA LEU A 11 6.58 23.32 -1.27
C LEU A 11 7.16 23.29 -2.70
N ALA A 12 6.76 22.32 -3.53
CA ALA A 12 7.21 22.20 -4.91
C ALA A 12 6.80 23.39 -5.80
N PHE A 13 5.73 24.09 -5.43
CA PHE A 13 5.20 25.23 -6.18
C PHE A 13 5.46 26.59 -5.52
N SER A 14 6.02 26.61 -4.31
CA SER A 14 6.47 27.82 -3.59
C SER A 14 7.96 28.15 -3.82
N GLY A 15 8.58 27.57 -4.86
CA GLY A 15 9.97 27.87 -5.26
C GLY A 15 11.04 26.92 -4.71
N ALA A 16 10.68 25.88 -3.95
CA ALA A 16 11.64 24.86 -3.55
C ALA A 16 12.09 23.98 -4.73
N ASN A 17 13.30 23.42 -4.66
CA ASN A 17 13.80 22.51 -5.69
C ASN A 17 12.91 21.25 -5.76
N ARG A 18 12.22 21.06 -6.89
CA ARG A 18 11.24 19.99 -7.08
C ARG A 18 11.78 18.58 -6.83
N THR A 19 13.01 18.31 -7.28
CA THR A 19 13.67 17.01 -7.06
C THR A 19 13.93 16.76 -5.58
N THR A 20 14.37 17.78 -4.85
CA THR A 20 14.58 17.71 -3.40
C THR A 20 13.26 17.46 -2.67
N VAL A 21 12.19 18.14 -3.06
CA VAL A 21 10.85 17.96 -2.48
C VAL A 21 10.33 16.54 -2.74
N ALA A 22 10.49 16.02 -3.97
CA ALA A 22 10.10 14.65 -4.32
C ALA A 22 10.89 13.60 -3.51
N ASN A 23 12.21 13.79 -3.37
CA ASN A 23 13.06 12.90 -2.58
C ASN A 23 12.68 12.92 -1.09
N ALA A 24 12.46 14.11 -0.52
CA ALA A 24 12.04 14.27 0.87
C ALA A 24 10.70 13.56 1.13
N MET A 25 9.75 13.71 0.23
CA MET A 25 8.47 13.03 0.31
C MET A 25 8.61 11.50 0.25
N ALA A 26 9.40 10.99 -0.70
CA ALA A 26 9.63 9.56 -0.84
C ALA A 26 10.29 8.95 0.43
N VAL A 27 11.28 9.65 0.99
CA VAL A 27 11.92 9.26 2.26
C VAL A 27 10.92 9.29 3.41
N GLN A 28 10.13 10.36 3.55
CA GLN A 28 9.11 10.43 4.60
C GLN A 28 8.09 9.29 4.46
N ALA A 29 7.59 9.05 3.25
CA ALA A 29 6.61 8.00 2.99
C ALA A 29 7.18 6.61 3.31
N THR A 30 8.41 6.34 2.87
CA THR A 30 9.13 5.10 3.17
C THR A 30 9.29 4.90 4.67
N ILE A 31 9.79 5.91 5.39
CA ILE A 31 9.93 5.86 6.86
C ILE A 31 8.56 5.63 7.52
N ALA A 32 7.51 6.33 7.08
CA ALA A 32 6.17 6.19 7.62
C ALA A 32 5.59 4.79 7.37
N TYR A 33 5.86 4.18 6.22
CA TYR A 33 5.46 2.80 5.97
C TYR A 33 6.22 1.84 6.89
N PHE A 34 7.55 1.89 6.93
CA PHE A 34 8.31 0.95 7.75
C PHE A 34 8.11 1.16 9.25
N LEU A 35 8.28 2.37 9.75
CA LEU A 35 8.15 2.66 11.18
C LEU A 35 6.71 2.81 11.65
N GLY A 36 5.77 3.13 10.76
CA GLY A 36 4.34 3.22 11.11
C GLY A 36 3.67 1.85 11.07
N ILE A 37 3.75 1.14 9.94
CA ILE A 37 3.07 -0.15 9.75
C ILE A 37 3.75 -1.23 10.59
N PHE A 38 5.08 -1.27 10.62
CA PHE A 38 5.81 -2.35 11.30
C PHE A 38 6.30 -1.97 12.70
N ALA A 39 5.88 -0.82 13.24
CA ALA A 39 6.23 -0.37 14.60
C ALA A 39 5.96 -1.43 15.66
N ALA A 40 4.87 -2.19 15.50
CA ALA A 40 4.47 -3.23 16.44
C ALA A 40 5.45 -4.41 16.53
N LEU A 41 6.43 -4.51 15.64
CA LEU A 41 7.50 -5.51 15.66
C LEU A 41 8.75 -5.01 16.40
N LEU A 42 8.86 -3.70 16.63
CA LEU A 42 10.00 -3.12 17.34
C LEU A 42 9.96 -3.50 18.84
N PRO A 43 11.13 -3.59 19.49
CA PRO A 43 11.25 -3.91 20.92
C PRO A 43 10.91 -2.71 21.83
N ILE A 44 9.75 -2.08 21.59
CA ILE A 44 9.30 -0.91 22.35
C ILE A 44 8.79 -1.36 23.73
N PRO A 45 9.23 -0.72 24.84
CA PRO A 45 8.83 -1.12 26.20
C PRO A 45 7.32 -1.22 26.43
N SER A 46 6.54 -0.29 25.87
CA SER A 46 5.08 -0.26 25.98
C SER A 46 4.37 -1.45 25.33
N LEU A 47 5.04 -2.17 24.42
CA LEU A 47 4.48 -3.32 23.70
C LEU A 47 4.90 -4.66 24.32
N ARG A 48 5.70 -4.70 25.39
CA ARG A 48 6.26 -5.95 25.95
C ARG A 48 5.19 -6.98 26.33
N ASN A 49 4.03 -6.52 26.78
CA ASN A 49 2.92 -7.38 27.21
C ASN A 49 2.00 -7.79 26.05
N TRP A 50 2.26 -7.33 24.83
CA TRP A 50 1.44 -7.70 23.67
C TRP A 50 1.77 -9.12 23.22
N THR A 51 0.73 -9.91 23.05
CA THR A 51 0.80 -11.23 22.41
C THR A 51 1.29 -11.10 20.96
N ARG A 52 1.83 -12.20 20.42
CA ARG A 52 2.22 -12.27 19.00
C ARG A 52 1.06 -11.91 18.07
N PHE A 53 -0.15 -12.38 18.38
CA PHE A 53 -1.34 -12.06 17.59
C PHE A 53 -1.68 -10.56 17.61
N GLN A 54 -1.62 -9.91 18.78
CA GLN A 54 -1.86 -8.46 18.88
C GLN A 54 -0.85 -7.67 18.07
N ARG A 55 0.43 -8.05 18.12
CA ARG A 55 1.49 -7.41 17.31
C ARG A 55 1.24 -7.57 15.82
N VAL A 56 0.95 -8.80 15.36
CA VAL A 56 0.63 -9.05 13.95
C VAL A 56 -0.62 -8.27 13.52
N GLN A 57 -1.69 -8.27 14.32
CA GLN A 57 -2.90 -7.51 14.02
C GLN A 57 -2.62 -6.00 13.93
N ALA A 58 -1.73 -5.48 14.78
CA ALA A 58 -1.31 -4.08 14.76
C ALA A 58 -0.35 -3.74 13.60
N VAL A 59 0.19 -4.72 12.88
CA VAL A 59 0.82 -4.52 11.57
C VAL A 59 -0.23 -4.56 10.47
N VAL A 60 -1.09 -5.57 10.50
CA VAL A 60 -2.08 -5.83 9.46
C VAL A 60 -3.07 -4.68 9.30
N LEU A 61 -3.67 -4.20 10.40
CA LEU A 61 -4.70 -3.17 10.30
C LEU A 61 -4.16 -1.86 9.68
N PRO A 62 -3.03 -1.28 10.14
CA PRO A 62 -2.43 -0.14 9.46
C PRO A 62 -2.05 -0.43 8.00
N PHE A 63 -1.46 -1.60 7.71
CA PHE A 63 -1.08 -1.99 6.35
C PHE A 63 -2.28 -1.98 5.39
N VAL A 64 -3.35 -2.70 5.73
CA VAL A 64 -4.51 -2.85 4.84
C VAL A 64 -5.28 -1.53 4.71
N ILE A 65 -5.42 -0.75 5.78
CA ILE A 65 -6.07 0.57 5.73
C ILE A 65 -5.27 1.51 4.83
N CYS A 66 -3.94 1.57 5.03
CA CYS A 66 -3.05 2.39 4.21
C CYS A 66 -3.08 1.97 2.75
N SER A 67 -3.02 0.66 2.49
CA SER A 67 -3.07 0.09 1.14
C SER A 67 -4.37 0.45 0.45
N TYR A 68 -5.52 0.13 1.04
CA TYR A 68 -6.81 0.38 0.39
C TYR A 68 -7.07 1.88 0.19
N THR A 69 -6.60 2.72 1.12
CA THR A 69 -6.68 4.17 0.95
C THR A 69 -5.81 4.64 -0.22
N THR A 70 -4.58 4.14 -0.34
CA THR A 70 -3.68 4.46 -1.46
C THR A 70 -4.34 4.08 -2.78
N HIS A 71 -4.91 2.88 -2.85
CA HIS A 71 -5.56 2.34 -4.04
C HIS A 71 -6.79 3.16 -4.44
N LEU A 72 -7.67 3.45 -3.48
CA LEU A 72 -8.91 4.20 -3.73
C LEU A 72 -8.72 5.71 -3.92
N THR A 73 -7.50 6.24 -3.69
CA THR A 73 -7.24 7.68 -3.84
C THR A 73 -6.19 7.95 -4.91
N TRP A 74 -4.98 7.44 -4.72
CA TRP A 74 -3.83 7.72 -5.57
C TRP A 74 -3.89 6.91 -6.88
N GLU A 75 -4.10 5.59 -6.81
CA GLU A 75 -4.16 4.73 -8.00
C GLU A 75 -5.44 4.98 -8.79
N LEU A 76 -6.61 5.04 -8.13
CA LEU A 76 -7.86 5.41 -8.77
C LEU A 76 -7.77 6.80 -9.43
N GLY A 77 -7.17 7.78 -8.74
CA GLY A 77 -6.96 9.10 -9.30
C GLY A 77 -6.04 9.07 -10.53
N TRP A 78 -4.99 8.25 -10.51
CA TRP A 78 -4.15 8.02 -11.69
C TRP A 78 -4.97 7.42 -12.84
N ILE A 79 -5.74 6.35 -12.60
CA ILE A 79 -6.56 5.70 -13.64
C ILE A 79 -7.51 6.70 -14.30
N ILE A 80 -8.16 7.56 -13.53
CA ILE A 80 -9.10 8.57 -14.06
C ILE A 80 -8.36 9.66 -14.84
N LEU A 81 -7.17 10.09 -14.38
CA LEU A 81 -6.48 11.29 -14.86
C LEU A 81 -5.22 10.99 -15.70
N HIS A 82 -4.88 9.73 -15.98
CA HIS A 82 -3.61 9.32 -16.60
C HIS A 82 -3.31 10.02 -17.93
N LYS A 83 -4.34 10.39 -18.70
CA LYS A 83 -4.17 11.12 -19.96
C LYS A 83 -3.79 12.59 -19.76
N ALA A 84 -4.25 13.20 -18.68
CA ALA A 84 -4.02 14.61 -18.37
C ALA A 84 -2.72 14.83 -17.57
N ILE A 85 -2.34 13.87 -16.71
CA ILE A 85 -1.16 13.97 -15.83
C ILE A 85 0.13 14.31 -16.59
N PRO A 86 0.47 13.68 -17.75
CA PRO A 86 1.70 13.99 -18.48
C PRO A 86 1.80 15.46 -18.94
N ALA A 87 0.68 16.06 -19.35
CA ALA A 87 0.63 17.47 -19.74
C ALA A 87 0.60 18.43 -18.54
N ALA A 88 0.29 17.93 -17.34
CA ALA A 88 0.05 18.72 -16.15
C ALA A 88 1.25 18.77 -15.18
N ARG A 89 2.49 18.60 -15.67
CA ARG A 89 3.70 18.61 -14.83
C ARG A 89 3.81 19.80 -13.88
N ASN A 90 3.41 20.97 -14.38
CA ASN A 90 3.44 22.24 -13.65
C ASN A 90 2.08 22.62 -13.05
N ALA A 91 1.20 21.65 -12.79
CA ALA A 91 -0.04 21.88 -12.06
C ALA A 91 0.02 21.20 -10.69
N ALA A 92 -0.30 21.95 -9.63
CA ALA A 92 -0.19 21.46 -8.24
C ALA A 92 -1.06 20.21 -7.97
N TRP A 93 -2.21 20.09 -8.65
CA TRP A 93 -3.11 18.94 -8.51
C TRP A 93 -2.49 17.64 -9.03
N ALA A 94 -1.60 17.69 -10.01
CA ALA A 94 -0.96 16.51 -10.61
C ALA A 94 0.33 16.11 -9.89
N TYR A 95 0.82 16.95 -8.98
CA TYR A 95 2.04 16.71 -8.23
C TYR A 95 2.07 15.41 -7.41
N PRO A 96 0.94 14.92 -6.86
CA PRO A 96 0.92 13.61 -6.20
C PRO A 96 1.44 12.45 -7.03
N TRP A 97 1.28 12.47 -8.36
CA TRP A 97 1.85 11.45 -9.25
C TRP A 97 3.22 11.86 -9.76
N TRP A 98 3.40 13.15 -10.08
CA TRP A 98 4.68 13.63 -10.55
C TRP A 98 5.80 13.52 -9.53
N ASN A 99 5.52 13.61 -8.24
CA ASN A 99 6.54 13.40 -7.20
C ASN A 99 7.14 11.98 -7.25
N TYR A 100 6.39 11.02 -7.78
CA TYR A 100 6.80 9.64 -7.93
C TYR A 100 7.43 9.43 -9.31
N ILE A 101 6.82 9.97 -10.36
CA ILE A 101 7.38 9.95 -11.73
C ILE A 101 8.75 10.65 -11.79
N ASP A 102 8.95 11.72 -11.03
CA ASP A 102 10.22 12.45 -10.95
C ASP A 102 11.25 11.59 -10.18
N GLY A 103 11.83 10.61 -10.88
CA GLY A 103 12.90 9.72 -10.44
C GLY A 103 12.45 8.37 -9.89
N GLY A 104 11.17 8.14 -9.63
CA GLY A 104 10.66 6.80 -9.29
C GLY A 104 10.44 5.99 -10.56
N ASP A 105 9.18 5.79 -10.94
CA ASP A 105 8.79 4.94 -12.06
C ASP A 105 8.07 5.74 -13.15
N VAL A 106 8.68 5.80 -14.33
CA VAL A 106 8.13 6.57 -15.45
C VAL A 106 6.98 5.87 -16.17
N ARG A 107 6.65 4.61 -15.85
CA ARG A 107 5.46 3.93 -16.39
C ARG A 107 4.18 4.67 -16.06
N TYR A 108 4.15 5.46 -14.99
CA TYR A 108 3.01 6.33 -14.68
C TYR A 108 2.82 7.51 -15.67
N LEU A 109 3.76 7.76 -16.59
CA LEU A 109 3.56 8.68 -17.73
C LEU A 109 2.88 8.01 -18.93
N HIS A 110 3.08 6.71 -19.09
CA HIS A 110 2.65 5.94 -20.24
C HIS A 110 1.79 4.78 -19.75
N ALA A 111 0.48 4.97 -19.78
CA ALA A 111 -0.48 4.00 -19.28
C ALA A 111 -0.65 2.81 -20.24
N GLU A 112 0.44 2.09 -20.47
CA GLU A 112 0.48 0.88 -21.27
C GLU A 112 -0.55 -0.13 -20.72
N PRO A 113 -1.28 -0.86 -21.59
CA PRO A 113 -2.41 -1.68 -21.14
C PRO A 113 -2.07 -2.66 -20.02
N SER A 114 -0.91 -3.33 -20.10
CA SER A 114 -0.48 -4.29 -19.08
C SER A 114 -0.25 -3.63 -17.72
N PHE A 115 0.36 -2.45 -17.71
CA PHE A 115 0.62 -1.67 -16.50
C PHE A 115 -0.68 -1.07 -15.93
N MET A 116 -1.52 -0.50 -16.78
CA MET A 116 -2.83 0.02 -16.38
C MET A 116 -3.69 -1.05 -15.72
N MET A 117 -3.65 -2.29 -16.21
CA MET A 117 -4.41 -3.38 -15.60
C MET A 117 -3.95 -3.74 -14.19
N ILE A 118 -2.68 -3.52 -13.83
CA ILE A 118 -2.20 -3.68 -12.45
C ILE A 118 -2.95 -2.72 -11.53
N GLU A 119 -3.03 -1.45 -11.93
CA GLU A 119 -3.68 -0.37 -11.18
C GLU A 119 -5.21 -0.56 -11.11
N VAL A 120 -5.84 -1.02 -12.19
CA VAL A 120 -7.27 -1.36 -12.17
C VAL A 120 -7.53 -2.50 -11.18
N LEU A 121 -6.70 -3.53 -11.19
CA LEU A 121 -6.85 -4.66 -10.29
C LEU A 121 -6.59 -4.26 -8.83
N SER A 122 -5.63 -3.38 -8.55
CA SER A 122 -5.38 -2.90 -7.20
C SER A 122 -6.55 -2.08 -6.65
N VAL A 123 -7.20 -1.24 -7.47
CA VAL A 123 -8.44 -0.53 -7.08
C VAL A 123 -9.58 -1.51 -6.77
N ILE A 124 -9.81 -2.50 -7.64
CA ILE A 124 -10.83 -3.55 -7.40
C ILE A 124 -10.52 -4.29 -6.09
N ASN A 125 -9.24 -4.63 -5.88
CA ASN A 125 -8.77 -5.31 -4.69
C ASN A 125 -9.06 -4.50 -3.41
N ALA A 126 -8.92 -3.18 -3.48
CA ALA A 126 -9.25 -2.29 -2.37
C ALA A 126 -10.76 -2.24 -2.07
N CYS A 127 -11.63 -2.27 -3.09
CA CYS A 127 -13.08 -2.38 -2.88
C CYS A 127 -13.46 -3.67 -2.12
N VAL A 128 -12.85 -4.80 -2.50
CA VAL A 128 -13.01 -6.08 -1.79
C VAL A 128 -12.51 -5.97 -0.35
N GLY A 129 -11.32 -5.41 -0.17
CA GLY A 129 -10.69 -5.22 1.13
C GLY A 129 -11.49 -4.34 2.08
N VAL A 130 -11.98 -3.20 1.61
CA VAL A 130 -12.85 -2.28 2.39
C VAL A 130 -14.13 -2.97 2.78
N THR A 131 -14.76 -3.73 1.88
CA THR A 131 -15.94 -4.54 2.22
C THR A 131 -15.64 -5.53 3.33
N GLY A 132 -14.50 -6.23 3.25
CA GLY A 132 -14.01 -7.12 4.30
C GLY A 132 -13.81 -6.42 5.64
N LEU A 133 -13.17 -5.24 5.65
CA LEU A 133 -12.97 -4.43 6.85
C LEU A 133 -14.30 -3.98 7.46
N ILE A 134 -15.26 -3.51 6.66
CA ILE A 134 -16.58 -3.11 7.14
C ILE A 134 -17.27 -4.27 7.86
N LEU A 135 -17.26 -5.47 7.26
CA LEU A 135 -17.82 -6.66 7.89
C LEU A 135 -17.12 -7.02 9.21
N LEU A 136 -15.80 -6.93 9.25
CA LEU A 136 -15.01 -7.20 10.46
C LEU A 136 -15.29 -6.19 11.56
N PHE A 137 -15.20 -4.89 11.28
CA PHE A 137 -15.42 -3.86 12.29
C PHE A 137 -16.85 -3.87 12.83
N ARG A 138 -17.87 -4.05 11.96
CA ARG A 138 -19.27 -4.15 12.41
C ARG A 138 -19.53 -5.38 13.27
N SER A 139 -18.85 -6.49 13.00
CA SER A 139 -18.98 -7.73 13.76
C SER A 139 -18.04 -7.83 14.96
N LYS A 140 -17.21 -6.81 15.23
CA LYS A 140 -16.12 -6.88 16.22
C LYS A 140 -15.20 -8.09 15.98
N PHE A 141 -14.84 -8.31 14.72
CA PHE A 141 -13.95 -9.36 14.23
C PHE A 141 -14.47 -10.79 14.39
N THR A 142 -15.79 -11.00 14.48
CA THR A 142 -16.36 -12.36 14.52
C THR A 142 -16.79 -12.90 13.14
N ASN A 143 -16.97 -12.04 12.14
CA ASN A 143 -17.42 -12.45 10.81
C ASN A 143 -16.27 -13.07 9.97
N ASN A 144 -16.36 -14.37 9.71
CA ASN A 144 -15.38 -15.13 8.93
C ASN A 144 -15.28 -14.70 7.45
N LYS A 145 -16.39 -14.29 6.82
CA LYS A 145 -16.43 -13.78 5.44
C LYS A 145 -15.61 -12.49 5.33
N GLY A 146 -15.70 -11.63 6.33
CA GLY A 146 -14.88 -10.42 6.41
C GLY A 146 -13.38 -10.74 6.43
N THR A 147 -12.97 -11.75 7.21
CA THR A 147 -11.58 -12.23 7.23
C THR A 147 -11.14 -12.78 5.88
N LEU A 148 -11.97 -13.61 5.23
CA LEU A 148 -11.67 -14.20 3.93
C LEU A 148 -11.52 -13.14 2.84
N LEU A 149 -12.37 -12.10 2.83
CA LEU A 149 -12.24 -10.99 1.89
C LEU A 149 -10.94 -10.20 2.11
N VAL A 150 -10.52 -9.97 3.34
CA VAL A 150 -9.23 -9.31 3.60
C VAL A 150 -8.07 -10.22 3.20
N MET A 151 -8.14 -11.52 3.49
CA MET A 151 -7.10 -12.49 3.07
C MET A 151 -6.97 -12.61 1.56
N SER A 152 -8.07 -12.57 0.80
CA SER A 152 -8.00 -12.63 -0.66
C SER A 152 -7.23 -11.45 -1.23
N THR A 153 -7.35 -10.26 -0.62
CA THR A 153 -6.59 -9.09 -1.08
C THR A 153 -5.08 -9.25 -0.98
N ALA A 154 -4.60 -9.99 0.03
CA ALA A 154 -3.18 -10.24 0.24
C ALA A 154 -2.58 -11.08 -0.89
N VAL A 155 -3.31 -12.10 -1.35
CA VAL A 155 -2.88 -12.91 -2.50
C VAL A 155 -2.75 -12.03 -3.74
N THR A 156 -3.76 -11.20 -4.02
CA THR A 156 -3.73 -10.27 -5.15
C THR A 156 -2.57 -9.28 -5.05
N HIS A 157 -2.36 -8.63 -3.89
CA HIS A 157 -1.23 -7.70 -3.70
C HIS A 157 0.11 -8.37 -3.98
N THR A 158 0.30 -9.60 -3.52
CA THR A 158 1.56 -10.34 -3.76
C THR A 158 1.81 -10.53 -5.25
N VAL A 159 0.81 -11.00 -6.00
CA VAL A 159 0.92 -11.22 -7.45
C VAL A 159 1.15 -9.91 -8.19
N LEU A 160 0.40 -8.84 -7.85
CA LEU A 160 0.55 -7.53 -8.49
C LEU A 160 1.95 -6.95 -8.24
N THR A 161 2.47 -7.01 -7.01
CA THR A 161 3.81 -6.50 -6.69
C THR A 161 4.92 -7.34 -7.33
N TRP A 162 4.76 -8.66 -7.41
CA TRP A 162 5.69 -9.51 -8.16
C TRP A 162 5.71 -9.19 -9.64
N TYR A 163 4.54 -8.98 -10.25
CA TYR A 163 4.44 -8.58 -11.65
C TYR A 163 5.02 -7.18 -11.87
N TYR A 164 4.77 -6.23 -10.95
CA TYR A 164 5.30 -4.87 -10.98
C TYR A 164 6.84 -4.83 -11.00
N TYR A 165 7.50 -5.55 -10.10
CA TYR A 165 8.96 -5.65 -10.07
C TYR A 165 9.49 -6.54 -11.20
N GLY A 166 8.85 -7.69 -11.43
CA GLY A 166 9.28 -8.69 -12.39
C GLY A 166 9.33 -8.13 -13.81
N THR A 167 8.34 -7.34 -14.20
CA THR A 167 8.33 -6.68 -15.52
C THR A 167 9.49 -5.69 -15.69
N GLU A 168 9.86 -4.91 -14.67
CA GLU A 168 11.06 -4.06 -14.75
C GLU A 168 12.34 -4.87 -14.79
N ILE A 169 12.46 -5.92 -13.97
CA ILE A 169 13.64 -6.80 -13.97
C ILE A 169 13.84 -7.41 -15.36
N LEU A 170 12.77 -7.95 -15.96
CA LEU A 170 12.82 -8.57 -17.29
C LEU A 170 13.12 -7.57 -18.40
N ASN A 171 12.70 -6.31 -18.25
CA ASN A 171 12.97 -5.23 -19.18
C ASN A 171 14.30 -4.49 -18.90
N GLY A 172 15.14 -5.00 -17.99
CA GLY A 172 16.42 -4.38 -17.66
C GLY A 172 16.30 -3.01 -16.97
N PHE A 173 15.21 -2.77 -16.25
CA PHE A 173 14.91 -1.54 -15.52
C PHE A 173 14.76 -0.29 -16.40
N GLY A 174 14.21 -0.45 -17.60
CA GLY A 174 14.07 0.64 -18.58
C GLY A 174 13.24 1.84 -18.11
N SER A 175 12.41 1.68 -17.07
CA SER A 175 11.53 2.74 -16.56
C SER A 175 12.04 3.43 -15.29
N VAL A 176 13.22 3.05 -14.80
CA VAL A 176 13.76 3.54 -13.52
C VAL A 176 15.24 3.87 -13.62
N ASN A 177 15.69 4.88 -12.89
CA ASN A 177 17.10 5.28 -12.89
C ASN A 177 17.94 4.42 -11.92
N THR A 178 18.52 3.33 -12.42
CA THR A 178 19.33 2.38 -11.64
C THR A 178 20.66 2.95 -11.11
N ALA A 179 21.14 4.07 -11.66
CA ALA A 179 22.38 4.72 -11.21
C ALA A 179 22.18 5.55 -9.92
N SER A 180 20.95 5.86 -9.53
CA SER A 180 20.62 6.70 -8.38
C SER A 180 20.01 5.86 -7.26
N PHE A 181 20.66 5.81 -6.11
CA PHE A 181 20.13 5.10 -4.93
C PHE A 181 18.78 5.67 -4.47
N MET A 182 18.56 6.97 -4.62
CA MET A 182 17.29 7.59 -4.24
C MET A 182 16.15 7.15 -5.18
N ASP A 183 16.44 7.09 -6.47
CA ASP A 183 15.46 6.75 -7.49
C ASP A 183 15.16 5.25 -7.49
N PHE A 184 16.20 4.42 -7.59
CA PHE A 184 16.05 2.98 -7.63
C PHE A 184 15.84 2.36 -6.24
N GLY A 185 16.71 2.69 -5.29
CA GLY A 185 16.68 2.10 -3.95
C GLY A 185 15.49 2.58 -3.11
N VAL A 186 15.26 3.90 -3.02
CA VAL A 186 14.22 4.45 -2.15
C VAL A 186 12.87 4.47 -2.85
N LYS A 187 12.72 5.20 -3.96
CA LYS A 187 11.42 5.38 -4.63
C LYS A 187 10.91 4.09 -5.24
N PHE A 188 11.74 3.36 -5.99
CA PHE A 188 11.26 2.15 -6.66
C PHE A 188 11.22 0.92 -5.74
N ILE A 189 12.32 0.59 -5.05
CA ILE A 189 12.37 -0.60 -4.19
C ILE A 189 11.67 -0.35 -2.85
N LEU A 190 12.21 0.51 -1.99
CA LEU A 190 11.76 0.57 -0.59
C LEU A 190 10.34 1.11 -0.44
N LEU A 191 9.91 2.08 -1.25
CA LEU A 191 8.56 2.63 -1.15
C LEU A 191 7.47 1.60 -1.46
N ASN A 192 7.74 0.66 -2.39
CA ASN A 192 6.81 -0.37 -2.83
C ASN A 192 6.97 -1.70 -2.04
N ALA A 193 8.10 -1.92 -1.39
CA ALA A 193 8.39 -3.12 -0.60
C ALA A 193 7.35 -3.49 0.49
N PRO A 194 6.60 -2.56 1.11
CA PRO A 194 5.52 -2.92 2.03
C PRO A 194 4.48 -3.85 1.41
N TRP A 195 4.18 -3.71 0.11
CA TRP A 195 3.24 -4.60 -0.59
C TRP A 195 3.83 -5.98 -0.92
N LEU A 196 5.14 -6.17 -0.78
CA LEU A 196 5.79 -7.48 -0.85
C LEU A 196 5.76 -8.21 0.51
N ILE A 197 5.79 -7.46 1.62
CA ILE A 197 5.94 -7.99 2.98
C ILE A 197 4.59 -8.10 3.69
N GLY A 198 3.79 -7.02 3.66
CA GLY A 198 2.51 -6.89 4.34
C GLY A 198 1.52 -8.03 4.07
N PRO A 199 1.34 -8.50 2.81
CA PRO A 199 0.44 -9.59 2.51
C PRO A 199 0.68 -10.87 3.32
N TRP A 200 1.93 -11.22 3.62
CA TRP A 200 2.26 -12.39 4.42
C TRP A 200 1.77 -12.26 5.87
N PHE A 201 1.85 -11.05 6.43
CA PHE A 201 1.27 -10.76 7.74
C PHE A 201 -0.25 -10.87 7.71
N VAL A 202 -0.91 -10.40 6.63
CA VAL A 202 -2.36 -10.51 6.45
C VAL A 202 -2.80 -11.98 6.40
N LEU A 203 -2.10 -12.82 5.63
CA LEU A 203 -2.41 -14.25 5.54
C LEU A 203 -2.21 -14.96 6.88
N LEU A 204 -1.11 -14.69 7.57
CA LEU A 204 -0.84 -15.25 8.90
C LEU A 204 -1.92 -14.81 9.92
N TRP A 205 -2.24 -13.52 9.95
CA TRP A 205 -3.27 -12.97 10.82
C TRP A 205 -4.64 -13.58 10.54
N GLY A 206 -5.04 -13.62 9.27
CA GLY A 206 -6.34 -14.11 8.85
C GLY A 206 -6.50 -15.59 9.18
N TYR A 207 -5.45 -16.41 8.97
CA TYR A 207 -5.44 -17.81 9.41
C TYR A 207 -5.69 -17.94 10.93
N GLN A 208 -4.98 -17.16 11.75
CA GLN A 208 -5.15 -17.21 13.21
C GLN A 208 -6.53 -16.70 13.65
N LEU A 209 -7.07 -15.69 12.97
CA LEU A 209 -8.39 -15.14 13.27
C LEU A 209 -9.50 -16.13 12.89
N LEU A 210 -9.43 -16.75 11.71
CA LEU A 210 -10.38 -17.77 11.25
C LEU A 210 -10.45 -18.95 12.22
N LYS A 211 -9.31 -19.43 12.74
CA LYS A 211 -9.30 -20.49 13.77
C LYS A 211 -10.15 -20.13 14.98
N ARG A 212 -10.11 -18.87 15.41
CA ARG A 212 -10.91 -18.38 16.56
C ARG A 212 -12.38 -18.22 16.19
N GLN A 213 -12.67 -17.68 15.00
CA GLN A 213 -14.03 -17.49 14.50
C GLN A 213 -14.76 -18.83 14.37
N PHE A 214 -14.13 -19.83 13.75
CA PHE A 214 -14.71 -21.16 13.60
C PHE A 214 -14.84 -21.92 14.92
N ALA A 215 -13.89 -21.77 15.84
CA ALA A 215 -14.02 -22.36 17.18
C ALA A 215 -15.24 -21.81 17.93
N ASN A 216 -15.50 -20.50 17.83
CA ASN A 216 -16.66 -19.87 18.45
C ASN A 216 -17.98 -20.31 17.79
N GLU A 217 -18.00 -20.46 16.46
CA GLU A 217 -19.15 -20.98 15.72
C GLU A 217 -19.48 -22.42 16.14
N ALA A 218 -18.47 -23.29 16.25
CA ALA A 218 -18.65 -24.67 16.70
C ALA A 218 -19.23 -24.77 18.12
N VAL A 219 -18.77 -23.90 19.04
CA VAL A 219 -19.35 -23.81 20.40
C VAL A 219 -20.82 -23.38 20.35
N SER A 220 -21.16 -22.39 19.52
CA SER A 220 -22.54 -21.90 19.39
C SER A 220 -23.51 -22.93 18.79
N LEU A 221 -23.02 -23.81 17.92
CA LEU A 221 -23.80 -24.88 17.29
C LEU A 221 -23.94 -26.12 18.19
N GLY A 222 -22.98 -26.37 19.09
CA GLY A 222 -23.01 -27.46 20.06
C GLY A 222 -23.74 -27.16 21.37
N SER A 223 -24.18 -25.91 21.57
CA SER A 223 -24.96 -25.47 22.74
C SER A 223 -26.49 -25.51 22.51
N VAL A 224 -26.97 -26.44 21.69
CA VAL A 224 -28.41 -26.71 21.44
C VAL A 224 -28.80 -28.04 22.07
#